data_AF-A0A7E5VXD6-F1
#
_entry.id   AF-A0A7E5VXD6-F1
#
_cell.length_a   1.000
_cell.length_b   1.000
_cell.length_c   1.000
_cell.angle_alpha   90.00
_cell.angle_beta   90.00
_cell.angle_gamma   90.00
#
_symmetry.space_group_name_H-M   'P 1'
#
loop_
_entity.id
_entity.type
_entity.pdbx_description
1 polymer ?
#
loop_
_entity_poly.entity_id
_entity_poly.type
_entity_poly.pdbx_seq_one_letter_code
_entity_poly.pdbx_strand_id
1 'polypeptide(L)'
;MMINTACLIPILMLYAVTSSHAVSPCKLRVHLARAEQTDENGLRCWDTVKVPACGGRCDSREISDWEFPFKKSHHPVCVYGGRLPLVVRLRHCDYGVAPGTDLFHFVAAEDCRCKVCSSQYTSCEWLPPNSTLLDGIYDDVEGLGNF
;
A
#
# COMPACT_ATOMS: atom_id res chain seq x y z
N MET A 1 -17.11 -7.97 52.33
CA MET A 1 -15.79 -7.61 51.75
C MET A 1 -16.08 -6.76 50.51
N MET A 2 -16.02 -5.43 50.64
CA MET A 2 -16.44 -4.49 49.58
C MET A 2 -15.21 -4.15 48.73
N ILE A 3 -15.20 -4.61 47.48
CA ILE A 3 -14.15 -4.26 46.52
C ILE A 3 -14.29 -2.77 46.20
N ASN A 4 -13.27 -2.00 46.55
CA ASN A 4 -13.24 -0.54 46.43
C ASN A 4 -13.21 -0.15 44.94
N THR A 5 -14.27 0.49 44.44
CA THR A 5 -14.48 0.81 43.02
C THR A 5 -13.43 1.77 42.43
N ALA A 6 -12.69 2.46 43.30
CA ALA A 6 -11.58 3.35 42.92
C ALA A 6 -10.41 2.64 42.19
N CYS A 7 -10.27 1.32 42.33
CA CYS A 7 -9.18 0.57 41.68
C CYS A 7 -9.55 0.02 40.28
N LEU A 8 -10.85 -0.03 39.94
CA LEU A 8 -11.31 -0.57 38.65
C LEU A 8 -11.07 0.40 37.48
N ILE A 9 -11.15 1.71 37.76
CA ILE A 9 -10.98 2.77 36.77
C ILE A 9 -9.56 2.81 36.18
N PRO A 10 -8.47 2.79 36.98
CA PRO A 10 -7.12 2.78 36.41
C PRO A 10 -6.79 1.45 35.70
N ILE A 11 -7.36 0.33 36.13
CA ILE A 11 -7.19 -0.98 35.47
C ILE A 11 -7.88 -0.99 34.10
N LEU A 12 -9.11 -0.47 34.00
CA LEU A 12 -9.85 -0.36 32.73
C LEU A 12 -9.14 0.58 31.73
N MET A 13 -8.57 1.68 32.21
CA MET A 13 -7.79 2.61 31.39
C MET A 13 -6.48 1.96 30.89
N LEU A 14 -5.82 1.12 31.70
CA LEU A 14 -4.66 0.34 31.25
C LEU A 14 -5.02 -0.64 30.12
N TYR A 15 -6.17 -1.33 30.22
CA TYR A 15 -6.63 -2.24 29.15
C TYR A 15 -6.89 -1.49 27.84
N ALA A 16 -7.46 -0.29 27.89
CA ALA A 16 -7.72 0.51 26.69
C ALA A 16 -6.43 1.02 26.02
N VAL A 17 -5.37 1.33 26.80
CA VAL A 17 -4.07 1.77 26.24
C VAL A 17 -3.32 0.62 25.54
N THR A 18 -3.58 -0.64 25.93
CA THR A 18 -2.99 -1.82 25.28
C THR A 18 -3.66 -2.24 23.97
N SER A 19 -4.59 -1.45 23.43
CA SER A 19 -5.12 -1.69 22.09
C SER A 19 -3.99 -1.54 21.06
N SER A 20 -3.32 -2.66 20.79
CA SER A 20 -2.27 -2.76 19.80
C SER A 20 -2.82 -2.24 18.47
N HIS A 21 -2.10 -1.32 17.84
CA HIS A 21 -2.35 -0.95 16.46
C HIS A 21 -2.01 -2.15 15.57
N ALA A 22 -2.91 -3.13 15.53
CA ALA A 22 -2.79 -4.26 14.63
C ALA A 22 -2.84 -3.70 13.20
N VAL A 23 -1.80 -3.99 12.41
CA VAL A 23 -1.78 -3.67 10.98
C VAL A 23 -3.04 -4.25 10.34
N SER A 24 -3.81 -3.40 9.67
CA SER A 24 -5.09 -3.80 9.07
C SER A 24 -4.89 -4.98 8.10
N PRO A 25 -5.90 -5.87 7.95
CA PRO A 25 -5.85 -6.92 6.93
C PRO A 25 -5.66 -6.34 5.53
N CYS A 26 -5.17 -7.17 4.60
CA CYS A 26 -5.02 -6.83 3.19
C CYS A 26 -6.32 -6.26 2.61
N LYS A 27 -6.29 -4.99 2.21
CA LYS A 27 -7.46 -4.28 1.69
C LYS A 27 -7.08 -3.27 0.61
N LEU A 28 -8.08 -2.88 -0.17
CA LEU A 28 -7.97 -1.78 -1.12
C LEU A 28 -7.83 -0.45 -0.37
N ARG A 29 -6.89 0.37 -0.83
CA ARG A 29 -6.56 1.70 -0.30
C ARG A 29 -6.32 2.64 -1.47
N VAL A 30 -6.49 3.94 -1.24
CA VAL A 30 -6.17 4.96 -2.24
C VAL A 30 -4.91 5.67 -1.79
N HIS A 31 -3.88 5.62 -2.62
CA HIS A 31 -2.61 6.29 -2.40
C HIS A 31 -2.49 7.50 -3.33
N LEU A 32 -1.71 8.50 -2.93
CA LEU A 32 -1.35 9.62 -3.79
C LEU A 32 0.04 9.33 -4.37
N ALA A 33 0.13 9.37 -5.70
CA ALA A 33 1.39 9.14 -6.40
C ALA A 33 1.66 10.29 -7.36
N ARG A 34 2.94 10.67 -7.48
CA ARG A 34 3.38 11.62 -8.52
C ARG A 34 3.43 10.87 -9.85
N ALA A 35 2.62 11.31 -10.81
CA ALA A 35 2.67 10.85 -12.19
C ALA A 35 3.37 11.92 -13.05
N GLU A 36 4.28 11.49 -13.93
CA GLU A 36 5.03 12.35 -14.85
C GLU A 36 5.18 11.61 -16.18
N GLN A 37 4.95 12.32 -17.28
CA GLN A 37 5.11 11.82 -18.65
C GLN A 37 5.87 12.85 -19.48
N THR A 38 6.78 12.39 -20.32
CA THR A 38 7.67 13.23 -21.12
C THR A 38 7.49 12.91 -22.61
N ASP A 39 7.39 13.95 -23.42
CA ASP A 39 7.28 13.90 -24.88
C ASP A 39 8.65 13.68 -25.55
N GLU A 40 8.65 13.40 -26.87
CA GLU A 40 9.86 13.26 -27.70
C GLU A 40 10.74 14.52 -27.66
N ASN A 41 10.15 15.70 -27.44
CA ASN A 41 10.83 16.98 -27.34
C ASN A 41 11.40 17.28 -25.93
N GLY A 42 11.26 16.35 -24.98
CA GLY A 42 11.71 16.54 -23.59
C GLY A 42 10.80 17.42 -22.73
N LEU A 43 9.66 17.86 -23.27
CA LEU A 43 8.61 18.58 -22.55
C LEU A 43 7.80 17.60 -21.70
N ARG A 44 7.40 18.01 -20.50
CA ARG A 44 6.75 17.11 -19.54
C ARG A 44 5.38 17.59 -19.11
N CYS A 45 4.55 16.62 -18.73
CA CYS A 45 3.33 16.82 -17.97
C CYS A 45 3.43 16.06 -16.65
N TRP A 46 2.93 16.62 -15.56
CA TRP A 46 2.94 15.99 -14.24
C TRP A 46 1.70 16.35 -13.39
N ASP A 47 1.36 15.45 -12.48
CA ASP A 47 0.31 15.68 -11.50
C ASP A 47 0.42 14.71 -10.32
N THR A 48 -0.27 14.99 -9.22
CA THR A 48 -0.49 14.03 -8.14
C THR A 48 -1.81 13.32 -8.39
N VAL A 49 -1.75 12.02 -8.64
CA VAL A 49 -2.91 11.20 -9.01
C VAL A 49 -3.29 10.24 -7.87
N LYS A 50 -4.59 9.97 -7.76
CA LYS A 50 -5.13 8.98 -6.81
C LYS A 50 -5.04 7.60 -7.42
N VAL A 51 -4.28 6.71 -6.78
CA VAL A 51 -4.03 5.34 -7.23
C VAL A 51 -4.67 4.36 -6.25
N PRO A 52 -5.75 3.67 -6.64
CA PRO A 52 -6.25 2.52 -5.90
C PRO A 52 -5.19 1.40 -5.92
N ALA A 53 -4.68 1.03 -4.75
CA ALA A 53 -3.67 0.00 -4.56
C ALA A 53 -3.96 -0.85 -3.32
N CYS A 54 -3.23 -1.95 -3.16
CA CYS A 54 -3.43 -2.90 -2.07
C CYS A 54 -2.43 -2.66 -0.94
N GLY A 55 -2.92 -2.66 0.30
CA GLY A 55 -2.06 -2.54 1.48
C GLY A 55 -2.67 -3.18 2.72
N GLY A 56 -1.82 -3.84 3.50
CA GLY A 56 -2.20 -4.49 4.76
C GLY A 56 -1.41 -5.76 5.01
N ARG A 57 -1.88 -6.56 5.95
CA ARG A 57 -1.27 -7.82 6.40
C ARG A 57 -1.90 -9.04 5.73
N CYS A 58 -1.08 -10.07 5.51
CA CYS A 58 -1.49 -11.43 5.19
C CYS A 58 -0.90 -12.42 6.20
N ASP A 59 -1.62 -13.50 6.49
CA ASP A 59 -1.13 -14.52 7.41
C ASP A 59 -0.22 -15.51 6.69
N SER A 60 1.00 -15.64 7.20
CA SER A 60 1.99 -16.60 6.72
C SER A 60 2.19 -17.73 7.71
N ARG A 61 2.60 -18.89 7.22
CA ARG A 61 2.97 -20.03 8.06
C ARG A 61 4.20 -20.73 7.50
N GLU A 62 5.01 -21.27 8.39
CA GLU A 62 6.12 -22.15 8.05
C GLU A 62 5.91 -23.46 8.82
N ILE A 63 6.01 -24.59 8.11
CA ILE A 63 5.95 -25.92 8.70
C ILE A 63 7.36 -26.49 8.62
N SER A 64 7.97 -26.71 9.78
CA SER A 64 9.26 -27.38 9.89
C SER A 64 9.13 -28.85 9.50
N ASP A 65 10.04 -29.36 8.67
CA ASP A 65 10.21 -30.79 8.46
C ASP A 65 11.43 -31.27 9.28
N TRP A 66 11.42 -32.55 9.66
CA TRP A 66 12.49 -33.13 10.49
C TRP A 66 13.74 -33.48 9.66
N GLU A 67 13.58 -33.67 8.35
CA GLU A 67 14.67 -33.92 7.42
C GLU A 67 15.21 -32.59 6.87
N PHE A 68 16.49 -32.32 7.11
CA PHE A 68 17.18 -31.16 6.54
C PHE A 68 17.36 -31.36 5.03
N PRO A 69 17.11 -30.36 4.16
CA PRO A 69 16.85 -28.94 4.39
C PRO A 69 15.37 -28.54 4.19
N PHE A 70 14.42 -29.42 4.51
CA PHE A 70 13.04 -29.23 4.10
C PHE A 70 12.25 -28.38 5.11
N LYS A 71 11.71 -27.27 4.62
CA LYS A 71 10.68 -26.49 5.28
C LYS A 71 9.59 -26.15 4.27
N LYS A 72 8.33 -26.25 4.68
CA LYS A 72 7.20 -25.84 3.84
C LYS A 72 6.81 -24.43 4.25
N SER A 73 7.35 -23.47 3.51
CA SER A 73 7.14 -22.03 3.69
C SER A 73 5.93 -21.57 2.85
N HIS A 74 4.89 -21.04 3.51
CA HIS A 74 3.71 -20.46 2.88
C HIS A 74 3.59 -18.99 3.28
N HIS A 75 4.13 -18.10 2.44
CA HIS A 75 4.20 -16.66 2.67
C HIS A 75 3.43 -15.91 1.56
N PRO A 76 2.09 -15.81 1.65
CA PRO A 76 1.32 -14.98 0.74
C PRO A 76 1.57 -13.50 1.05
N VAL A 77 1.54 -12.68 0.01
CA VAL A 77 1.66 -11.23 0.12
C VAL A 77 0.38 -10.55 -0.34
N CYS A 78 0.14 -9.33 0.15
CA CYS A 78 -1.03 -8.54 -0.24
C CYS A 78 -0.79 -7.93 -1.62
N VAL A 79 -1.47 -8.45 -2.64
CA VAL A 79 -1.30 -8.04 -4.04
C VAL A 79 -2.65 -7.86 -4.72
N TYR A 80 -2.62 -7.35 -5.96
CA TYR A 80 -3.81 -7.10 -6.75
C TYR A 80 -4.51 -8.43 -7.06
N GLY A 81 -5.78 -8.54 -6.68
CA GLY A 81 -6.68 -9.63 -7.06
C GLY A 81 -6.97 -9.54 -8.55
N GLY A 82 -7.69 -8.48 -8.92
CA GLY A 82 -7.96 -7.98 -10.26
C GLY A 82 -7.21 -6.69 -10.57
N ARG A 83 -7.10 -6.38 -11.86
CA ARG A 83 -6.34 -5.24 -12.40
C ARG A 83 -7.28 -4.38 -13.22
N LEU A 84 -7.28 -3.08 -12.92
CA LEU A 84 -8.12 -2.10 -13.58
C LEU A 84 -7.25 -1.11 -14.38
N PRO A 85 -7.24 -1.17 -15.71
CA PRO A 85 -6.58 -0.15 -16.54
C PRO A 85 -7.32 1.18 -16.42
N LEU A 86 -6.62 2.24 -16.07
CA LEU A 86 -7.16 3.59 -15.91
C LEU A 86 -6.37 4.60 -16.74
N VAL A 87 -7.05 5.69 -17.09
CA VAL A 87 -6.48 6.84 -17.79
C VAL A 87 -6.87 8.10 -17.04
N VAL A 88 -5.91 8.96 -16.77
CA VAL A 88 -6.12 10.27 -16.12
C VAL A 88 -5.44 11.36 -16.92
N ARG A 89 -6.03 12.56 -16.89
CA ARG A 89 -5.45 13.73 -17.53
C ARG A 89 -4.60 14.52 -16.53
N LEU A 90 -3.31 14.69 -16.82
CA LEU A 90 -2.37 15.45 -16.02
C LEU A 90 -2.67 16.95 -16.16
N ARG A 91 -2.75 17.68 -15.04
CA ARG A 91 -3.15 19.10 -15.04
C ARG A 91 -2.01 20.08 -15.31
N HIS A 92 -0.76 19.70 -15.04
CA HIS A 92 0.40 20.59 -15.22
C HIS A 92 1.23 20.09 -16.40
N CYS A 93 1.44 20.95 -17.39
CA CYS A 93 2.22 20.66 -18.58
C CYS A 93 3.06 21.85 -18.97
N ASP A 94 4.23 21.58 -19.56
CA ASP A 94 5.03 22.61 -20.21
C ASP A 94 4.31 23.20 -21.42
N TYR A 95 4.65 24.45 -21.75
CA TYR A 95 4.08 25.12 -22.92
C TYR A 95 4.56 24.47 -24.22
N GLY A 96 3.62 24.11 -25.10
CA GLY A 96 3.92 23.52 -26.41
C GLY A 96 4.14 22.00 -26.40
N VAL A 97 3.70 21.30 -25.35
CA VAL A 97 3.73 19.83 -25.29
C VAL A 97 2.92 19.19 -26.42
N ALA A 98 3.36 18.02 -26.93
CA ALA A 98 2.62 17.28 -27.92
C ALA A 98 1.22 16.85 -27.41
N PRO A 99 0.22 16.77 -28.29
CA PRO A 99 -1.12 16.33 -27.92
C PRO A 99 -1.08 14.87 -27.45
N GLY A 100 -1.63 14.60 -26.27
CA GLY A 100 -1.71 13.25 -25.69
C GLY A 100 -0.68 12.96 -24.60
N THR A 101 0.38 13.78 -24.45
CA THR A 101 1.35 13.64 -23.34
C THR A 101 0.70 13.87 -21.97
N ASP A 102 -0.44 14.55 -21.96
CA ASP A 102 -1.25 14.79 -20.78
C ASP A 102 -2.15 13.59 -20.40
N LEU A 103 -2.23 12.54 -21.22
CA LEU A 103 -2.99 11.32 -20.92
C LEU A 103 -2.08 10.25 -20.29
N PHE A 104 -2.21 10.09 -18.98
CA PHE A 104 -1.43 9.12 -18.21
C PHE A 104 -2.21 7.82 -18.03
N HIS A 105 -1.68 6.74 -18.59
CA HIS A 105 -2.22 5.38 -18.48
C HIS A 105 -1.53 4.62 -17.36
N PHE A 106 -2.30 3.98 -16.47
CA PHE A 106 -1.76 3.14 -15.40
C PHE A 106 -2.71 2.01 -15.03
N VAL A 107 -2.22 1.07 -14.24
CA VAL A 107 -3.01 -0.07 -13.74
C VAL A 107 -3.24 0.09 -12.24
N ALA A 108 -4.50 0.16 -11.85
CA ALA A 108 -4.94 0.19 -10.46
C ALA A 108 -5.39 -1.19 -9.96
N ALA A 109 -5.50 -1.34 -8.65
CA ALA A 109 -6.13 -2.49 -8.02
C ALA A 109 -7.66 -2.40 -8.14
N GLU A 110 -8.28 -3.48 -8.61
CA GLU A 110 -9.74 -3.63 -8.55
C GLU A 110 -10.17 -4.21 -7.19
N ASP A 111 -9.51 -5.29 -6.78
CA ASP A 111 -9.63 -5.92 -5.46
C ASP A 111 -8.25 -6.38 -4.96
N CYS A 112 -8.17 -6.74 -3.69
CA CYS A 112 -6.92 -7.14 -3.04
C CYS A 112 -7.03 -8.54 -2.45
N ARG A 113 -5.99 -9.36 -2.67
CA ARG A 113 -5.95 -10.75 -2.17
C ARG A 113 -4.58 -11.12 -1.64
N CYS A 114 -4.57 -11.96 -0.62
CA CYS A 114 -3.36 -12.63 -0.14
C CYS A 114 -3.07 -13.84 -1.02
N LYS A 115 -2.04 -13.76 -1.85
CA LYS A 115 -1.58 -14.86 -2.73
C LYS A 115 -0.06 -14.83 -2.90
N VAL A 116 0.50 -15.86 -3.53
CA VAL A 116 1.90 -15.88 -3.91
C VAL A 116 2.16 -14.79 -4.97
N CYS A 117 3.24 -14.03 -4.79
CA CYS A 117 3.62 -12.98 -5.73
C CYS A 117 4.07 -13.58 -7.07
N SER A 118 3.67 -12.95 -8.18
CA SER A 118 4.07 -13.35 -9.54
C SER A 118 4.97 -12.29 -10.15
N SER A 119 6.23 -12.63 -10.37
CA SER A 119 7.25 -11.74 -10.95
C SER A 119 6.96 -11.33 -12.40
N GLN A 120 6.03 -12.01 -13.09
CA GLN A 120 5.62 -11.66 -14.45
C GLN A 120 5.03 -10.24 -14.56
N TYR A 121 4.40 -9.75 -13.49
CA TYR A 121 3.63 -8.50 -13.53
C TYR A 121 3.83 -7.61 -12.29
N THR A 122 4.69 -8.01 -11.36
CA THR A 122 4.87 -7.34 -10.06
C THR A 122 6.28 -7.57 -9.58
N SER A 123 6.97 -6.51 -9.13
CA SER A 123 8.24 -6.70 -8.43
C SER A 123 7.98 -7.31 -7.05
N CYS A 124 8.51 -8.51 -6.81
CA CYS A 124 8.31 -9.27 -5.57
C CYS A 124 9.43 -9.02 -4.57
N GLU A 125 9.90 -7.78 -4.49
CA GLU A 125 11.00 -7.35 -3.64
C GLU A 125 10.47 -6.65 -2.39
N TRP A 126 11.21 -6.76 -1.30
CA TRP A 126 10.94 -5.97 -0.12
C TRP A 126 11.75 -4.67 -0.19
N LEU A 127 11.06 -3.54 -0.10
CA LEU A 127 11.69 -2.22 -0.09
C LEU A 127 11.61 -1.61 1.32
N PRO A 128 12.72 -1.09 1.86
CA PRO A 128 12.69 -0.34 3.10
C PRO A 128 11.94 0.99 2.90
N PRO A 129 11.36 1.57 3.97
CA PRO A 129 10.61 2.84 3.90
C PRO A 129 11.46 4.01 3.40
N ASN A 130 12.78 3.98 3.58
CA ASN A 130 13.71 5.00 3.07
C ASN A 130 14.28 4.65 1.68
N SER A 131 13.61 3.79 0.91
CA SER A 131 14.03 3.48 -0.45
C SER A 131 13.75 4.67 -1.37
N THR A 132 14.76 5.09 -2.14
CA THR A 132 14.61 6.12 -3.18
C THR A 132 13.59 5.73 -4.25
N LEU A 133 13.23 4.46 -4.35
CA LEU A 133 12.21 3.95 -5.26
C LEU A 133 10.78 4.33 -4.80
N LEU A 134 10.57 4.58 -3.50
CA LEU A 134 9.28 4.95 -2.93
C LEU A 134 9.07 6.47 -2.82
N ASP A 135 10.06 7.29 -3.18
CA ASP A 135 10.03 8.76 -3.03
C ASP A 135 8.90 9.45 -3.84
N GLY A 136 8.31 8.73 -4.80
CA GLY A 136 7.15 9.16 -5.60
C GLY A 136 5.78 8.70 -5.10
N ILE A 137 5.74 7.84 -4.07
CA ILE A 137 4.51 7.34 -3.41
C ILE A 137 4.47 8.02 -2.04
N TYR A 138 3.99 9.25 -2.00
CA TYR A 138 3.93 10.02 -0.74
C TYR A 138 2.97 9.31 0.23
N ASP A 139 3.50 8.82 1.34
CA ASP A 139 2.73 8.28 2.46
C ASP A 139 2.09 9.45 3.23
N ASP A 140 0.92 9.93 2.78
CA ASP A 140 -0.02 10.61 3.68
C ASP A 140 -0.73 9.56 4.55
N VAL A 141 0.04 8.90 5.44
CA VAL A 141 -0.48 8.05 6.53
C VAL A 141 -0.32 8.76 7.87
N GLU A 142 -0.49 10.09 7.89
CA GLU A 142 -0.52 10.87 9.13
C GLU A 142 -1.63 11.94 9.11
N GLY A 143 -2.84 11.61 8.60
CA GLY A 143 -3.87 12.65 8.47
C GLY A 143 -5.33 12.27 8.21
N LEU A 144 -5.76 11.01 8.41
CA LEU A 144 -7.19 10.67 8.35
C LEU A 144 -7.68 10.02 9.66
N GLY A 145 -7.36 10.69 10.77
CA GLY A 145 -8.22 10.74 11.94
C GLY A 145 -8.83 12.14 11.99
N ASN A 146 -10.09 12.25 11.55
CA ASN A 146 -11.07 13.35 11.74
C ASN A 146 -11.81 13.67 10.43
N PHE A 147 -12.84 12.87 10.13
CA PHE A 147 -14.17 13.35 9.74
C PHE A 147 -15.19 12.30 10.18
#